data_AF-A0A8T4HLH0-F1
#
_entry.id   AF-A0A8T4HLH0-F1
#
_cell.length_a   1.000
_cell.length_b   1.000
_cell.length_c   1.000
_cell.angle_alpha   90.00
_cell.angle_beta   90.00
_cell.angle_gamma   90.00
#
_symmetry.space_group_name_H-M   'P 1'
#
loop_
_entity.id
_entity.type
_entity.pdbx_description
1 polymer ?
#
loop_
_entity_poly.entity_id
_entity_poly.type
_entity_poly.pdbx_seq_one_letter_code
_entity_poly.pdbx_strand_id
1 'polypeptide(L)'
;MAAKRSVSPTPPPPRLPRNFRGRGEWIVRDLGITVPFSWQGRNGDSQMIAGGPQYPIWFTNLIYNDTLYTLTYKWPGLTEHSCSRVPGFNLRQLNQLLGKARFVGRETLERKPRRHVNHWRVGVVLPERPPGAFLRFPLALGDIYVDQHDRGTFWQVLQFGVQNLYDPELDEWLVMDTFERRPGHVTLPRRCSQA
;
A
#
# COMPACT_ATOMS: atom_id res chain seq x y z
N MET A 1 -32.04 28.60 -16.82
CA MET A 1 -30.66 28.75 -16.30
C MET A 1 -30.20 27.40 -15.77
N ALA A 2 -29.23 26.76 -16.42
CA ALA A 2 -28.61 25.55 -15.88
C ALA A 2 -27.63 25.95 -14.78
N ALA A 3 -27.83 25.43 -13.56
CA ALA A 3 -26.89 25.62 -12.46
C ALA A 3 -25.54 25.02 -12.86
N LYS A 4 -24.50 25.85 -12.96
CA LYS A 4 -23.11 25.38 -13.08
C LYS A 4 -22.81 24.57 -11.83
N ARG A 5 -22.79 23.23 -11.94
CA ARG A 5 -22.21 22.36 -10.92
C ARG A 5 -20.79 22.86 -10.64
N SER A 6 -20.56 23.38 -9.44
CA SER A 6 -19.23 23.72 -8.98
C SER A 6 -18.41 22.43 -8.96
N VAL A 7 -17.49 22.28 -9.91
CA VAL A 7 -16.54 21.16 -9.90
C VAL A 7 -15.63 21.40 -8.70
N SER A 8 -15.83 20.64 -7.62
CA SER A 8 -14.94 20.70 -6.46
C SER A 8 -13.51 20.38 -6.92
N PRO A 9 -12.50 21.15 -6.52
CA PRO A 9 -11.14 20.95 -6.96
C PRO A 9 -10.64 19.53 -6.63
N THR A 10 -9.80 18.99 -7.51
CA THR A 10 -9.12 17.72 -7.29
C THR A 10 -8.24 17.83 -6.04
N PRO A 11 -8.38 16.92 -5.07
CA PRO A 11 -7.55 16.93 -3.86
C PRO A 11 -6.08 16.65 -4.22
N PRO A 12 -5.11 17.01 -3.36
CA PRO A 12 -3.71 16.63 -3.55
C PRO A 12 -3.51 15.11 -3.42
N PRO A 13 -2.53 14.51 -4.12
CA PRO A 13 -2.29 13.07 -4.12
C PRO A 13 -1.85 12.54 -2.75
N PRO A 14 -2.01 11.21 -2.52
CA PRO A 14 -1.63 10.56 -1.28
C PRO A 14 -0.18 10.83 -0.92
N ARG A 15 0.09 10.95 0.38
CA ARG A 15 1.45 11.14 0.88
C ARG A 15 1.62 10.49 2.24
N LEU A 16 2.35 9.38 2.27
CA LEU A 16 2.67 8.66 3.49
C LEU A 16 3.52 9.53 4.43
N PRO A 17 3.10 9.76 5.69
CA PRO A 17 3.92 10.43 6.69
C PRO A 17 5.20 9.69 7.04
N ARG A 18 6.15 10.43 7.62
CA ARG A 18 7.35 9.87 8.25
C ARG A 18 7.06 9.07 9.52
N ASN A 19 6.10 9.55 10.32
CA ASN A 19 5.77 9.02 11.63
C ASN A 19 4.28 8.67 11.66
N PHE A 20 3.99 7.38 11.78
CA PHE A 20 2.62 6.91 11.90
C PHE A 20 2.53 5.51 12.51
N ARG A 21 1.32 5.15 12.95
CA ARG A 21 0.94 3.80 13.38
C ARG A 21 -0.43 3.48 12.83
N GLY A 22 -0.54 2.36 12.16
CA GLY A 22 -1.80 1.84 11.65
C GLY A 22 -1.95 0.37 11.98
N ARG A 23 -3.20 -0.04 12.19
CA ARG A 23 -3.59 -1.42 12.41
C ARG A 23 -4.88 -1.71 11.64
N GLY A 24 -5.03 -2.96 11.27
CA GLY A 24 -6.27 -3.50 10.73
C GLY A 24 -6.03 -4.91 10.23
N GLU A 25 -6.44 -5.18 9.00
CA GLU A 25 -6.47 -6.51 8.42
C GLU A 25 -5.81 -6.55 7.04
N TRP A 26 -5.19 -7.67 6.74
CA TRP A 26 -4.75 -8.06 5.41
C TRP A 26 -5.67 -9.17 4.91
N ILE A 27 -6.33 -8.91 3.79
CA ILE A 27 -7.38 -9.77 3.23
C ILE A 27 -6.91 -10.25 1.87
N VAL A 28 -6.89 -11.57 1.70
CA VAL A 28 -6.58 -12.26 0.44
C VAL A 28 -7.84 -13.05 0.09
N ARG A 29 -8.68 -12.46 -0.77
CA ARG A 29 -10.08 -12.91 -0.96
C ARG A 29 -10.17 -14.27 -1.63
N ASP A 30 -9.36 -14.49 -2.64
CA ASP A 30 -9.21 -15.74 -3.40
C ASP A 30 -8.82 -16.92 -2.50
N LEU A 31 -7.97 -16.68 -1.50
CA LEU A 31 -7.60 -17.69 -0.51
C LEU A 31 -8.59 -17.77 0.66
N GLY A 32 -9.57 -16.88 0.75
CA GLY A 32 -10.47 -16.77 1.90
C GLY A 32 -9.72 -16.45 3.21
N ILE A 33 -8.56 -15.80 3.12
CA ILE A 33 -7.68 -15.52 4.26
C ILE A 33 -7.86 -14.07 4.71
N THR A 34 -8.03 -13.89 6.02
CA THR A 34 -7.93 -12.60 6.68
C THR A 34 -7.02 -12.74 7.88
N VAL A 35 -5.98 -11.89 7.96
CA VAL A 35 -4.99 -11.91 9.05
C VAL A 35 -4.77 -10.50 9.60
N PRO A 36 -4.32 -10.34 10.85
CA PRO A 36 -4.01 -9.01 11.38
C PRO A 36 -2.92 -8.32 10.57
N PHE A 37 -3.03 -7.02 10.45
CA PHE A 37 -2.10 -6.18 9.73
C PHE A 37 -1.67 -4.98 10.58
N SER A 38 -0.40 -4.59 10.44
CA SER A 38 0.10 -3.34 10.99
C SER A 38 0.99 -2.63 9.98
N TRP A 39 0.90 -1.30 9.97
CA TRP A 39 1.77 -0.44 9.17
C TRP A 39 2.28 0.71 10.02
N GLN A 40 3.59 0.80 10.16
CA GLN A 40 4.22 1.75 11.06
C GLN A 40 5.29 2.54 10.33
N GLY A 41 5.51 3.78 10.76
CA GLY A 41 6.58 4.64 10.27
C GLY A 41 7.31 5.33 11.41
N ARG A 42 8.63 5.46 11.26
CA ARG A 42 9.49 6.21 12.17
C ARG A 42 10.58 6.93 11.38
N ASN A 43 10.58 8.25 11.43
CA ASN A 43 11.57 9.15 10.83
C ASN A 43 11.80 9.02 9.31
N GLY A 44 11.00 8.22 8.61
CA GLY A 44 11.20 7.94 7.18
C GLY A 44 11.33 6.45 6.88
N ASP A 45 11.68 5.64 7.88
CA ASP A 45 11.55 4.19 7.78
C ASP A 45 10.09 3.78 7.93
N SER A 46 9.71 2.66 7.32
CA SER A 46 8.35 2.18 7.33
C SER A 46 8.28 0.66 7.30
N GLN A 47 7.43 0.05 8.12
CA GLN A 47 7.28 -1.40 8.19
C GLN A 47 5.83 -1.80 8.15
N MET A 48 5.50 -2.67 7.21
CA MET A 48 4.24 -3.38 7.10
C MET A 48 4.46 -4.82 7.58
N ILE A 49 3.53 -5.34 8.37
CA ILE A 49 3.53 -6.73 8.80
C ILE A 49 2.10 -7.26 8.67
N ALA A 50 1.94 -8.36 7.94
CA ALA A 50 0.70 -9.10 7.86
C ALA A 50 0.88 -10.45 8.55
N GLY A 51 -0.11 -10.84 9.36
CA GLY A 51 -0.16 -12.09 10.09
C GLY A 51 0.96 -12.28 11.11
N GLY A 52 1.46 -13.51 11.21
CA GLY A 52 2.33 -13.96 12.29
C GLY A 52 2.46 -15.49 12.32
N PRO A 53 3.29 -16.06 13.22
CA PRO A 53 3.58 -17.49 13.26
C PRO A 53 2.34 -18.41 13.31
N GLN A 54 1.28 -17.95 13.98
CA GLN A 54 0.02 -18.68 14.16
C GLN A 54 -0.95 -18.55 12.97
N TYR A 55 -0.72 -17.58 12.07
CA TYR A 55 -1.60 -17.30 10.95
C TYR A 55 -1.15 -18.08 9.69
N PRO A 56 -2.05 -18.27 8.70
CA PRO A 56 -1.72 -18.96 7.46
C PRO A 56 -0.81 -18.14 6.53
N ILE A 57 -0.81 -16.81 6.67
CA ILE A 57 0.10 -15.89 5.98
C ILE A 57 0.92 -15.13 7.02
N TRP A 58 2.21 -14.95 6.74
CA TRP A 58 3.10 -14.10 7.52
C TRP A 58 4.20 -13.50 6.65
N PHE A 59 4.20 -12.18 6.50
CA PHE A 59 5.27 -11.47 5.78
C PHE A 59 5.49 -10.06 6.34
N THR A 60 6.60 -9.44 5.94
CA THR A 60 6.90 -8.04 6.20
C THR A 60 7.49 -7.36 4.96
N ASN A 61 6.99 -6.15 4.66
CA ASN A 61 7.60 -5.21 3.73
C ASN A 61 8.15 -4.04 4.56
N LEU A 62 9.39 -3.64 4.29
CA LEU A 62 10.12 -2.72 5.15
C LEU A 62 10.95 -1.75 4.30
N ILE A 63 10.75 -0.45 4.48
CA ILE A 63 11.73 0.57 4.12
C ILE A 63 12.59 0.82 5.36
N TYR A 64 13.88 0.57 5.27
CA TYR A 64 14.83 0.81 6.37
C TYR A 64 16.17 1.28 5.82
N ASN A 65 16.67 2.43 6.28
CA ASN A 65 17.94 3.02 5.85
C ASN A 65 18.09 3.04 4.32
N ASP A 66 17.14 3.69 3.64
CA ASP A 66 17.11 3.85 2.18
C ASP A 66 17.08 2.55 1.35
N THR A 67 16.58 1.46 1.93
CA THR A 67 16.41 0.18 1.23
C THR A 67 15.02 -0.39 1.47
N LEU A 68 14.37 -0.89 0.42
CA LEU A 68 13.15 -1.69 0.53
C LEU A 68 13.53 -3.16 0.72
N TYR A 69 12.95 -3.79 1.73
CA TYR A 69 13.08 -5.20 2.04
C TYR A 69 11.71 -5.86 1.96
N THR A 70 11.68 -7.09 1.46
CA THR A 70 10.51 -7.96 1.51
C THR A 70 10.93 -9.31 2.07
N LEU A 71 10.22 -9.77 3.08
CA LEU A 71 10.47 -11.05 3.72
C LEU A 71 9.15 -11.77 3.98
N THR A 72 9.01 -12.93 3.36
CA THR A 72 7.86 -13.82 3.54
C THR A 72 8.28 -15.00 4.40
N TYR A 73 7.64 -15.14 5.57
CA TYR A 73 7.88 -16.25 6.48
C TYR A 73 6.97 -17.44 6.21
N LYS A 74 5.74 -17.14 5.79
CA LYS A 74 4.72 -18.15 5.50
C LYS A 74 3.74 -17.61 4.47
N TRP A 75 3.47 -18.41 3.46
CA TRP A 75 2.41 -18.17 2.47
C TRP A 75 1.95 -19.52 1.90
N PRO A 76 0.65 -19.75 1.65
CA PRO A 76 0.17 -21.00 1.07
C PRO A 76 0.85 -21.34 -0.27
N GLY A 77 1.38 -22.54 -0.41
CA GLY A 77 2.07 -22.98 -1.63
C GLY A 77 3.50 -22.45 -1.80
N LEU A 78 4.03 -21.74 -0.81
CA LEU A 78 5.36 -21.13 -0.84
C LEU A 78 6.28 -21.81 0.21
N THR A 79 7.39 -22.39 -0.22
CA THR A 79 8.22 -23.24 0.67
C THR A 79 9.41 -22.51 1.28
N GLU A 80 10.15 -21.68 0.56
CA GLU A 80 11.25 -20.88 1.11
C GLU A 80 11.53 -19.60 0.32
N HIS A 81 11.69 -18.46 1.01
CA HIS A 81 12.14 -17.21 0.39
C HIS A 81 13.16 -16.49 1.27
N SER A 82 14.32 -16.18 0.68
CA SER A 82 15.30 -15.26 1.26
C SER A 82 14.75 -13.84 1.35
N CYS A 83 15.33 -13.02 2.24
CA CYS A 83 15.01 -11.60 2.26
C CYS A 83 15.41 -10.94 0.93
N SER A 84 14.43 -10.36 0.23
CA SER A 84 14.67 -9.55 -0.96
C SER A 84 15.03 -8.13 -0.55
N ARG A 85 15.92 -7.47 -1.30
CA ARG A 85 16.31 -6.08 -1.07
C ARG A 85 16.38 -5.29 -2.36
N VAL A 86 15.89 -4.06 -2.32
CA VAL A 86 16.01 -3.06 -3.38
C VAL A 86 16.65 -1.81 -2.79
N PRO A 87 17.99 -1.69 -2.90
CA PRO A 87 18.72 -0.51 -2.42
C PRO A 87 18.26 0.77 -3.12
N GLY A 88 18.35 1.89 -2.42
CA GLY A 88 17.94 3.21 -2.90
C GLY A 88 16.45 3.49 -2.72
N PHE A 89 15.61 2.48 -2.46
CA PHE A 89 14.17 2.67 -2.26
C PHE A 89 13.83 3.16 -0.86
N ASN A 90 13.30 4.39 -0.78
CA ASN A 90 12.97 5.07 0.48
C ASN A 90 11.60 5.74 0.46
N LEU A 91 11.20 6.33 1.59
CA LEU A 91 9.92 7.05 1.70
C LEU A 91 9.76 8.20 0.70
N ARG A 92 10.85 8.85 0.25
CA ARG A 92 10.75 9.89 -0.77
C ARG A 92 10.35 9.28 -2.11
N GLN A 93 10.97 8.17 -2.50
CA GLN A 93 10.64 7.47 -3.73
C GLN A 93 9.22 6.89 -3.69
N LEU A 94 8.82 6.28 -2.57
CA LEU A 94 7.43 5.84 -2.39
C LEU A 94 6.44 7.00 -2.55
N ASN A 95 6.71 8.14 -1.92
CA ASN A 95 5.85 9.32 -2.04
C ASN A 95 5.88 9.96 -3.44
N GLN A 96 6.98 9.83 -4.19
CA GLN A 96 7.02 10.24 -5.60
C GLN A 96 6.10 9.36 -6.45
N LEU A 97 6.09 8.05 -6.22
CA LEU A 97 5.17 7.12 -6.89
C LEU A 97 3.71 7.41 -6.52
N LEU A 98 3.40 7.60 -5.23
CA LEU A 98 2.07 8.01 -4.78
C LEU A 98 1.64 9.36 -5.38
N GLY A 99 2.59 10.29 -5.54
CA GLY A 99 2.36 11.59 -6.16
C GLY A 99 1.93 11.52 -7.63
N LYS A 100 2.18 10.41 -8.32
CA LYS A 100 1.77 10.16 -9.71
C LYS A 100 0.40 9.48 -9.82
N ALA A 101 -0.23 9.12 -8.69
CA ALA A 101 -1.53 8.47 -8.71
C ALA A 101 -2.61 9.37 -9.32
N ARG A 102 -3.52 8.75 -10.08
CA ARG A 102 -4.65 9.43 -10.71
C ARG A 102 -5.83 9.48 -9.73
N PHE A 103 -6.40 10.66 -9.52
CA PHE A 103 -7.64 10.78 -8.76
C PHE A 103 -8.79 10.10 -9.50
N VAL A 104 -9.48 9.18 -8.81
CA VAL A 104 -10.64 8.45 -9.34
C VAL A 104 -11.92 9.16 -8.92
N GLY A 105 -12.05 9.49 -7.64
CA GLY A 105 -13.25 10.12 -7.11
C GLY A 105 -13.28 10.19 -5.59
N ARG A 106 -14.37 10.75 -5.08
CA ARG A 106 -14.70 10.75 -3.65
C ARG A 106 -15.66 9.61 -3.36
N GLU A 107 -15.38 8.84 -2.33
CA GLU A 107 -16.16 7.65 -1.97
C GLU A 107 -16.44 7.60 -0.47
N THR A 108 -17.41 6.79 -0.09
CA THR A 108 -17.67 6.45 1.32
C THR A 108 -17.46 4.96 1.49
N LEU A 109 -16.48 4.58 2.31
CA LEU A 109 -16.29 3.19 2.70
C LEU A 109 -17.31 2.87 3.79
N GLU A 110 -18.18 1.90 3.51
CA GLU A 110 -19.20 1.37 4.44
C GLU A 110 -18.56 0.53 5.55
N ARG A 111 -17.81 1.20 6.42
CA ARG A 111 -17.12 0.65 7.58
C ARG A 111 -17.79 1.12 8.88
N LYS A 112 -17.33 0.59 10.01
CA LYS A 112 -17.70 1.08 11.35
C LYS A 112 -16.45 1.65 12.04
N PRO A 113 -16.28 2.98 12.12
CA PRO A 113 -17.15 4.02 11.56
C PRO A 113 -17.01 4.16 10.04
N ARG A 114 -18.02 4.75 9.39
CA ARG A 114 -17.95 5.06 7.95
C ARG A 114 -16.78 6.01 7.69
N ARG A 115 -16.09 5.83 6.57
CA ARG A 115 -14.93 6.66 6.20
C ARG A 115 -15.22 7.37 4.88
N HIS A 116 -15.14 8.69 4.88
CA HIS A 116 -15.17 9.47 3.65
C HIS A 116 -13.76 9.58 3.09
N VAL A 117 -13.55 9.07 1.88
CA VAL A 117 -12.22 8.90 1.29
C VAL A 117 -12.10 9.56 -0.07
N ASN A 118 -10.87 9.92 -0.41
CA ASN A 118 -10.44 10.20 -1.77
C ASN A 118 -9.83 8.91 -2.33
N HIS A 119 -10.39 8.40 -3.42
CA HIS A 119 -9.89 7.23 -4.12
C HIS A 119 -8.91 7.65 -5.21
N TRP A 120 -7.74 7.01 -5.19
CA TRP A 120 -6.64 7.20 -6.12
C TRP A 120 -6.25 5.87 -6.74
N ARG A 121 -5.91 5.88 -8.03
CA ARG A 121 -5.35 4.72 -8.72
C ARG A 121 -3.88 4.97 -9.02
N VAL A 122 -3.02 4.12 -8.50
CA VAL A 122 -1.61 4.06 -8.89
C VAL A 122 -1.47 3.03 -10.00
N GLY A 123 -0.68 3.39 -11.02
CA GLY A 123 -0.24 2.44 -12.04
C GLY A 123 1.23 2.66 -12.31
N VAL A 124 2.04 1.66 -11.99
CA VAL A 124 3.41 1.59 -12.49
C VAL A 124 3.33 0.85 -13.81
N VAL A 125 3.44 1.60 -14.90
CA VAL A 125 3.59 1.05 -16.25
C VAL A 125 5.04 1.27 -16.68
N LEU A 126 5.71 0.22 -17.16
CA LEU A 126 6.98 0.37 -17.87
C LEU A 126 6.77 0.12 -19.37
N PRO A 127 7.29 1.00 -20.25
CA PRO A 127 7.80 2.35 -19.94
C PRO A 127 6.66 3.33 -19.58
N GLU A 128 6.97 4.34 -18.75
CA GLU A 128 6.05 5.41 -18.38
C GLU A 128 5.85 6.38 -19.57
N ARG A 129 4.78 6.20 -20.37
CA ARG A 129 4.48 7.00 -21.57
C ARG A 129 3.07 7.65 -21.53
N PRO A 130 2.84 8.78 -22.24
CA PRO A 130 1.55 9.48 -22.26
C PRO A 130 0.34 8.62 -22.68
N PRO A 131 -0.90 8.95 -22.29
CA PRO A 131 -2.15 8.35 -22.81
C PRO A 131 -2.18 8.27 -24.34
N GLY A 132 -2.28 7.06 -24.91
CA GLY A 132 -2.25 6.82 -26.36
C GLY A 132 -1.86 5.37 -26.72
N ALA A 133 -2.03 4.99 -27.98
CA ALA A 133 -1.88 3.63 -28.55
C ALA A 133 -0.43 3.09 -28.55
N PHE A 134 0.19 3.02 -27.38
CA PHE A 134 1.52 2.47 -27.17
C PHE A 134 1.42 1.24 -26.26
N LEU A 135 2.18 0.19 -26.56
CA LEU A 135 2.29 -1.02 -25.75
C LEU A 135 2.82 -0.65 -24.35
N ARG A 136 2.05 -0.98 -23.31
CA ARG A 136 2.36 -0.71 -21.89
C ARG A 136 2.41 -2.05 -21.16
N PHE A 137 3.46 -2.30 -20.38
CA PHE A 137 3.50 -3.42 -19.46
C PHE A 137 3.12 -2.90 -18.07
N PRO A 138 1.92 -3.19 -17.53
CA PRO A 138 1.62 -2.89 -16.14
C PRO A 138 2.56 -3.73 -15.27
N LEU A 139 3.18 -3.13 -14.25
CA LEU A 139 4.02 -3.85 -13.29
C LEU A 139 3.37 -3.91 -11.91
N ALA A 140 2.59 -2.89 -11.57
CA ALA A 140 1.74 -2.87 -10.39
C ALA A 140 0.60 -1.88 -10.66
N LEU A 141 -0.64 -2.33 -10.49
CA LEU A 141 -1.78 -1.46 -10.30
C LEU A 141 -2.05 -1.38 -8.79
N GLY A 142 -2.87 -0.44 -8.37
CA GLY A 142 -3.31 -0.37 -6.98
C GLY A 142 -4.34 0.73 -6.80
N ASP A 143 -5.31 0.46 -5.94
CA ASP A 143 -6.30 1.45 -5.53
C ASP A 143 -5.99 1.88 -4.10
N ILE A 144 -5.93 3.19 -3.86
CA ILE A 144 -5.51 3.81 -2.61
C ILE A 144 -6.64 4.72 -2.14
N TYR A 145 -7.10 4.48 -0.92
CA TYR A 145 -8.19 5.22 -0.29
C TYR A 145 -7.63 5.96 0.92
N VAL A 146 -7.45 7.28 0.76
CA VAL A 146 -7.00 8.17 1.83
C VAL A 146 -8.13 9.03 2.35
N ASP A 147 -8.04 9.48 3.60
CA ASP A 147 -9.02 10.37 4.21
C ASP A 147 -9.28 11.62 3.35
N GLN A 148 -10.54 12.05 3.25
CA GLN A 148 -10.90 13.23 2.45
C GLN A 148 -10.23 14.52 2.94
N HIS A 149 -10.02 14.63 4.25
CA HIS A 149 -9.47 15.82 4.89
C HIS A 149 -7.96 15.70 5.12
N ASP A 150 -7.39 14.50 4.99
CA ASP A 150 -5.97 14.26 5.22
C ASP A 150 -5.38 13.19 4.28
N ARG A 151 -4.68 13.67 3.24
CA ARG A 151 -4.03 12.84 2.23
C ARG A 151 -2.94 11.88 2.73
N GLY A 152 -2.54 11.97 4.00
CA GLY A 152 -1.57 11.04 4.59
C GLY A 152 -2.16 10.02 5.55
N THR A 153 -3.49 9.99 5.68
CA THR A 153 -4.21 9.02 6.49
C THR A 153 -4.82 7.97 5.56
N PHE A 154 -4.29 6.75 5.60
CA PHE A 154 -4.65 5.66 4.68
C PHE A 154 -5.65 4.73 5.35
N TRP A 155 -6.78 4.47 4.69
CA TRP A 155 -7.83 3.60 5.22
C TRP A 155 -7.90 2.26 4.51
N GLN A 156 -7.57 2.22 3.22
CA GLN A 156 -7.61 1.00 2.45
C GLN A 156 -6.64 1.12 1.27
N VAL A 157 -5.91 0.05 0.97
CA VAL A 157 -5.08 -0.04 -0.23
C VAL A 157 -5.21 -1.44 -0.82
N LEU A 158 -5.41 -1.50 -2.13
CA LEU A 158 -5.28 -2.71 -2.93
C LEU A 158 -3.89 -2.70 -3.57
N GLN A 159 -3.12 -3.76 -3.36
CA GLN A 159 -1.80 -3.91 -3.95
C GLN A 159 -1.84 -5.01 -5.01
N PHE A 160 -1.46 -4.68 -6.25
CA PHE A 160 -1.15 -5.69 -7.27
C PHE A 160 0.38 -5.78 -7.39
N GLY A 161 0.99 -6.91 -7.05
CA GLY A 161 2.41 -7.17 -7.28
C GLY A 161 2.68 -7.66 -8.71
N VAL A 162 3.95 -7.67 -9.15
CA VAL A 162 4.40 -8.26 -10.44
C VAL A 162 4.02 -9.75 -10.54
N GLN A 163 3.81 -10.44 -9.42
CA GLN A 163 3.28 -11.82 -9.37
C GLN A 163 1.78 -11.91 -9.73
N ASN A 164 1.01 -10.82 -9.61
CA ASN A 164 -0.44 -10.77 -9.85
C ASN A 164 -0.76 -10.32 -11.29
N LEU A 165 0.25 -10.08 -12.14
CA LEU A 165 0.02 -9.75 -13.55
C LEU A 165 -0.51 -10.94 -14.37
N TYR A 166 -0.27 -12.15 -13.87
CA TYR A 166 -0.69 -13.41 -14.49
C TYR A 166 -1.93 -14.02 -13.83
N ASP A 167 -2.40 -13.44 -12.72
CA ASP A 167 -3.62 -13.83 -12.03
C ASP A 167 -4.37 -12.56 -11.53
N PRO A 168 -5.32 -12.03 -12.32
CA PRO A 168 -6.07 -10.82 -11.99
C PRO A 168 -7.00 -10.98 -10.77
N GLU A 169 -7.03 -12.15 -10.12
CA GLU A 169 -7.90 -12.45 -8.97
C GLU A 169 -7.18 -12.37 -7.61
N LEU A 170 -5.86 -12.14 -7.57
CA LEU A 170 -5.10 -11.91 -6.32
C LEU A 170 -5.38 -10.51 -5.75
N ASP A 171 -6.57 -10.38 -5.17
CA ASP A 171 -7.18 -9.22 -4.54
C ASP A 171 -6.60 -9.02 -3.13
N GLU A 172 -5.34 -8.59 -3.03
CA GLU A 172 -4.64 -8.33 -1.76
C GLU A 172 -5.00 -6.95 -1.20
N TRP A 173 -5.92 -6.93 -0.24
CA TRP A 173 -6.39 -5.72 0.41
C TRP A 173 -5.75 -5.55 1.78
N LEU A 174 -5.11 -4.39 2.00
CA LEU A 174 -4.92 -3.89 3.36
C LEU A 174 -6.06 -2.96 3.73
N VAL A 175 -6.64 -3.22 4.88
CA VAL A 175 -7.77 -2.48 5.44
C VAL A 175 -7.35 -1.99 6.81
N MET A 176 -7.45 -0.69 7.06
CA MET A 176 -7.00 -0.10 8.31
C MET A 176 -8.19 0.33 9.16
N ASP A 177 -8.20 -0.11 10.42
CA ASP A 177 -9.14 0.33 11.44
C ASP A 177 -8.67 1.62 12.09
N THR A 178 -7.35 1.73 12.28
CA THR A 178 -6.70 2.88 12.92
C THR A 178 -5.56 3.43 12.07
N PHE A 179 -5.35 4.74 12.19
CA PHE A 179 -4.20 5.44 11.63
C PHE A 179 -3.89 6.66 12.51
N GLU A 180 -2.75 6.65 13.19
CA GLU A 180 -2.31 7.71 14.10
C GLU A 180 -1.04 8.38 13.62
N ARG A 181 -0.93 9.70 13.76
CA ARG A 181 0.27 10.49 13.44
C ARG A 181 1.30 10.48 14.56
N ARG A 182 1.74 9.28 14.94
CA ARG A 182 2.74 9.05 16.00
C ARG A 182 3.81 8.07 15.53
N PRO A 183 5.08 8.22 15.94
CA PRO A 183 6.15 7.32 15.49
C PRO A 183 5.90 5.89 15.96
N GLY A 184 5.86 4.92 15.06
CA GLY A 184 5.72 3.50 15.37
C GLY A 184 7.03 2.81 15.71
N HIS A 185 7.05 1.48 15.74
CA HIS A 185 8.27 0.69 15.83
C HIS A 185 8.61 0.13 14.46
N VAL A 186 9.85 0.36 14.02
CA VAL A 186 10.39 -0.14 12.76
C VAL A 186 11.70 -0.82 13.09
N THR A 187 11.87 -2.07 12.70
CA THR A 187 13.07 -2.86 13.02
C THR A 187 13.40 -3.79 11.87
N LEU A 188 14.65 -3.78 11.44
CA LEU A 188 15.17 -4.71 10.44
C LEU A 188 15.18 -6.14 11.02
N PRO A 189 14.46 -7.11 10.42
CA PRO A 189 14.53 -8.49 10.85
C PRO A 189 15.95 -9.05 10.73
N ARG A 190 16.39 -9.88 11.70
CA ARG A 190 17.74 -10.47 11.69
C ARG A 190 18.09 -11.22 10.41
N ARG A 191 17.10 -11.86 9.77
CA ARG A 191 17.26 -12.55 8.47
C ARG A 191 17.65 -11.62 7.32
N CYS A 192 17.33 -10.33 7.41
CA CYS A 192 17.69 -9.33 6.41
C CYS A 192 19.01 -8.61 6.73
N SER A 193 19.45 -8.60 8.01
CA SER A 193 20.74 -8.01 8.39
C SER A 193 21.95 -8.92 8.09
N GLN A 194 21.70 -10.20 7.81
CA GLN A 194 22.73 -11.21 7.50
C GLN A 194 22.83 -11.53 6.00
N ALA A 195 22.03 -10.85 5.16
CA ALA A 195 21.96 -11.07 3.71
C ALA A 195 22.86 -10.12 2.92
#